data_AF-A0A3B9ZME5-F1
#
_entry.id   AF-A0A3B9ZME5-F1
#
_cell.length_a   1.000
_cell.length_b   1.000
_cell.length_c   1.000
_cell.angle_alpha   90.00
_cell.angle_beta   90.00
_cell.angle_gamma   90.00
#
_symmetry.space_group_name_H-M   'P 1'
#
loop_
_entity.id
_entity.type
_entity.pdbx_description
1 polymer ?
#
loop_
_entity_poly.entity_id
_entity_poly.type
_entity_poly.pdbx_seq_one_letter_code
_entity_poly.pdbx_strand_id
1 'polypeptide(L)'
;MDTKSREDILSGKTVRLYTGCGSIYVVVNFSNGIPQEVLISMGKAGGCAASQLETIGRLISLVLQVGVSIVDIADQLRNIRCPEPCFINGGKVFSCADAVAQALQKFDILPGDYFQSPKEDTEK
;
A
#
# COMPACT_ATOMS: atom_id res chain seq x y z
N MET A 1 -8.90 -0.86 21.06
CA MET A 1 -8.77 -1.64 19.82
C MET A 1 -8.56 -3.07 20.25
N ASP A 2 -9.53 -3.95 20.06
CA ASP A 2 -9.29 -5.38 20.20
C ASP A 2 -8.31 -5.79 19.11
N THR A 3 -7.06 -6.03 19.48
CA THR A 3 -6.03 -6.54 18.56
C THR A 3 -6.38 -7.98 18.22
N LYS A 4 -6.96 -8.20 17.04
CA LYS A 4 -7.07 -9.53 16.44
C LYS A 4 -5.69 -10.19 16.49
N SER A 5 -5.59 -11.40 17.05
CA SER A 5 -4.31 -12.11 17.16
C SER A 5 -3.74 -12.29 15.76
N ARG A 6 -2.57 -11.70 15.51
CA ARG A 6 -1.85 -11.84 14.24
C ARG A 6 -1.43 -13.31 14.09
N GLU A 7 -1.73 -13.91 12.94
CA GLU A 7 -1.24 -15.25 12.61
C GLU A 7 0.29 -15.25 12.51
N ASP A 8 0.94 -16.36 12.92
CA ASP A 8 2.40 -16.47 12.87
C ASP A 8 2.93 -16.51 11.42
N ILE A 9 2.11 -16.97 10.47
CA ILE A 9 2.47 -17.15 9.07
C ILE A 9 1.39 -16.50 8.19
N LEU A 10 1.81 -15.62 7.29
CA LEU A 10 0.95 -14.94 6.32
C LEU A 10 1.44 -15.20 4.89
N SER A 11 0.52 -15.17 3.92
CA SER A 11 0.87 -15.20 2.50
C SER A 11 1.03 -13.78 1.97
N GLY A 12 2.17 -13.50 1.33
CA GLY A 12 2.52 -12.18 0.83
C GLY A 12 2.61 -12.13 -0.69
N LYS A 13 2.21 -11.01 -1.29
CA LYS A 13 2.45 -10.69 -2.70
C LYS A 13 3.31 -9.43 -2.80
N THR A 14 4.33 -9.48 -3.64
CA THR A 14 5.31 -8.40 -3.78
C THR A 14 5.14 -7.68 -5.11
N VAL A 15 5.06 -6.35 -5.06
CA VAL A 15 5.16 -5.48 -6.22
C VAL A 15 6.49 -4.75 -6.17
N ARG A 16 7.27 -4.87 -7.24
CA ARG A 16 8.49 -4.08 -7.44
C ARG A 16 8.18 -2.88 -8.31
N LEU A 17 8.56 -1.69 -7.85
CA LEU A 17 8.52 -0.46 -8.64
C LEU A 17 9.88 0.23 -8.62
N TYR A 18 10.02 1.23 -9.49
CA TYR A 18 11.20 2.07 -9.54
C TYR A 18 10.80 3.53 -9.29
N THR A 19 11.60 4.21 -8.48
CA THR A 19 11.52 5.63 -8.17
C THR A 19 12.86 6.27 -8.51
N GLY A 20 12.97 7.61 -8.48
CA GLY A 20 14.25 8.27 -8.72
C GLY A 20 15.27 8.00 -7.61
N CYS A 21 14.81 7.69 -6.39
CA CYS A 21 15.68 7.27 -5.29
C CYS A 21 16.15 5.81 -5.37
N GLY A 22 15.49 4.96 -6.17
CA GLY A 22 15.84 3.54 -6.31
C GLY A 22 14.63 2.62 -6.51
N SER A 23 14.89 1.30 -6.57
CA SER A 23 13.82 0.30 -6.58
C SER A 23 13.14 0.21 -5.23
N ILE A 24 11.82 0.20 -5.21
CA ILE A 24 11.02 -0.10 -4.03
C ILE A 24 10.34 -1.45 -4.18
N TYR A 25 10.11 -2.12 -3.05
CA TYR A 25 9.38 -3.37 -2.95
C TYR A 25 8.25 -3.19 -1.95
N VAL A 26 7.02 -3.33 -2.42
CA VAL A 26 5.82 -3.26 -1.59
C VAL A 26 5.29 -4.68 -1.45
N VAL A 27 5.28 -5.20 -0.23
CA VAL A 27 4.77 -6.53 0.10
C VAL A 27 3.45 -6.34 0.82
N VAL A 28 2.37 -6.90 0.28
CA VAL A 28 1.07 -6.95 0.94
C VAL A 28 0.86 -8.37 1.46
N ASN A 29 0.68 -8.50 2.76
CA ASN A 29 0.40 -9.76 3.45
C ASN A 29 -1.10 -9.90 3.70
N PHE A 30 -1.62 -11.11 3.48
CA PHE A 30 -3.05 -11.40 3.55
C PHE A 30 -3.34 -12.51 4.57
N SER A 31 -4.48 -12.38 5.23
CA SER A 31 -5.12 -13.44 6.02
C SER A 31 -6.53 -13.66 5.48
N ASN A 32 -6.85 -14.90 5.08
CA ASN A 32 -8.17 -15.23 4.52
C ASN A 32 -8.60 -14.31 3.35
N GLY A 33 -7.64 -13.91 2.51
CA GLY A 33 -7.89 -12.99 1.38
C GLY A 33 -7.93 -11.50 1.75
N ILE A 34 -7.93 -11.15 3.05
CA ILE A 34 -8.00 -9.77 3.54
C ILE A 34 -6.57 -9.24 3.77
N PRO A 35 -6.21 -8.05 3.24
CA PRO A 35 -4.94 -7.40 3.58
C PRO A 35 -4.82 -7.16 5.08
N GLN A 36 -3.68 -7.51 5.68
CA GLN A 36 -3.42 -7.33 7.11
C GLN A 36 -2.21 -6.44 7.39
N GLU A 37 -1.21 -6.47 6.51
CA GLU A 37 0.07 -5.81 6.73
C GLU A 37 0.67 -5.43 5.38
N VAL A 38 1.36 -4.29 5.37
CA VAL A 38 2.13 -3.81 4.23
C VAL A 38 3.55 -3.51 4.69
N LEU A 39 4.52 -4.23 4.12
CA LEU A 39 5.94 -4.02 4.35
C LEU A 39 6.55 -3.38 3.11
N ILE A 40 7.37 -2.35 3.33
CA ILE A 40 7.95 -1.60 2.22
C ILE A 40 9.45 -1.45 2.41
N SER A 41 10.23 -1.81 1.40
CA SER A 41 11.68 -1.72 1.44
C SER A 41 12.24 -1.05 0.18
N MET A 42 13.39 -0.41 0.35
CA MET A 42 14.18 0.15 -0.74
C MET A 42 15.33 -0.80 -1.07
N GLY A 43 15.60 -1.03 -2.35
CA GLY A 43 16.69 -1.90 -2.82
C GLY A 43 18.09 -1.32 -2.64
N LYS A 44 18.20 0.00 -2.42
CA LYS A 44 19.44 0.68 -2.00
C LYS A 44 19.39 0.91 -0.47
N ALA A 45 20.54 0.76 0.20
CA ALA A 45 20.60 0.89 1.65
C ALA A 45 20.49 2.35 2.12
N GLY A 46 19.54 2.62 3.03
CA GLY A 46 19.51 3.80 3.91
C GLY A 46 18.92 5.10 3.34
N GLY A 47 18.88 6.13 4.19
CA GLY A 47 18.50 7.49 3.83
C GLY A 47 17.02 7.86 4.07
N CYS A 48 16.68 9.09 3.71
CA CYS A 48 15.34 9.67 3.92
C CYS A 48 14.23 8.83 3.27
N ALA A 49 14.48 8.31 2.06
CA ALA A 49 13.51 7.47 1.36
C ALA A 49 13.20 6.17 2.13
N ALA A 50 14.21 5.47 2.65
CA ALA A 50 13.99 4.26 3.45
C ALA A 50 13.22 4.55 4.74
N SER A 51 13.55 5.66 5.42
CA SER A 51 12.83 6.10 6.64
C SER A 51 11.36 6.45 6.36
N GLN A 52 11.08 7.13 5.24
CA GLN A 52 9.71 7.43 4.83
C GLN A 52 8.93 6.15 4.50
N LEU A 53 9.54 5.20 3.79
CA LEU A 53 8.88 3.94 3.43
C LEU A 53 8.55 3.07 4.65
N GLU A 54 9.45 3.00 5.63
CA GLU A 54 9.18 2.32 6.91
C GLU A 54 7.99 2.96 7.64
N THR A 55 7.95 4.30 7.66
CA THR A 55 6.85 5.05 8.29
C THR A 55 5.52 4.78 7.56
N ILE A 56 5.52 4.86 6.23
CA ILE A 56 4.35 4.61 5.39
C ILE A 56 3.86 3.16 5.59
N GLY A 57 4.74 2.16 5.53
CA GLY A 57 4.37 0.75 5.70
C GLY A 57 3.72 0.46 7.05
N ARG A 58 4.28 1.03 8.14
CA ARG A 58 3.70 0.91 9.49
C ARG A 58 2.32 1.54 9.60
N LEU A 59 2.15 2.75 9.06
CA LEU A 59 0.87 3.44 9.10
C LEU A 59 -0.18 2.73 8.27
N ILE A 60 0.16 2.26 7.07
CA ILE A 60 -0.74 1.45 6.23
C ILE A 60 -1.16 0.19 6.98
N SER A 61 -0.20 -0.54 7.56
CA SER A 61 -0.48 -1.75 8.33
C SER A 61 -1.42 -1.49 9.51
N LEU A 62 -1.23 -0.36 10.21
CA LEU A 62 -2.10 0.05 11.30
C LEU A 62 -3.53 0.34 10.82
N VAL A 63 -3.70 1.09 9.72
CA VAL A 63 -5.04 1.46 9.26
C VAL A 63 -5.79 0.29 8.61
N LEU A 64 -5.08 -0.69 8.03
CA LEU A 64 -5.68 -1.94 7.56
C LEU A 64 -6.30 -2.74 8.71
N GLN A 65 -5.68 -2.73 9.90
CA GLN A 65 -6.21 -3.44 11.07
C GLN A 65 -7.54 -2.88 11.59
N VAL A 66 -7.84 -1.61 11.28
CA VAL A 66 -9.12 -0.97 11.63
C VAL A 66 -10.11 -0.97 10.47
N GLY A 67 -9.80 -1.67 9.38
CA GLY A 67 -10.70 -1.87 8.25
C GLY A 67 -10.73 -0.74 7.24
N VAL A 68 -9.68 0.08 7.11
CA VAL A 68 -9.59 1.02 5.99
C VAL A 68 -9.28 0.26 4.69
N SER A 69 -9.99 0.58 3.60
CA SER A 69 -9.77 -0.04 2.30
C SER A 69 -8.39 0.29 1.74
N ILE A 70 -7.75 -0.70 1.10
CA ILE A 70 -6.48 -0.52 0.41
C ILE A 70 -6.59 0.50 -0.74
N VAL A 71 -7.78 0.64 -1.33
CA VAL A 71 -8.10 1.60 -2.39
C VAL A 71 -8.10 3.02 -1.85
N ASP A 72 -8.78 3.25 -0.72
CA ASP A 72 -8.82 4.57 -0.07
C ASP A 72 -7.42 5.02 0.33
N ILE A 73 -6.61 4.10 0.88
CA ILE A 73 -5.21 4.36 1.23
C ILE A 73 -4.41 4.75 -0.03
N ALA A 74 -4.57 4.01 -1.13
CA ALA A 74 -3.88 4.31 -2.38
C ALA A 74 -4.27 5.68 -2.94
N ASP A 75 -5.55 6.06 -2.82
CA ASP A 75 -6.04 7.37 -3.26
C ASP A 75 -5.44 8.53 -2.44
N GLN A 76 -5.24 8.34 -1.13
CA GLN A 76 -4.55 9.34 -0.30
C GLN A 76 -3.06 9.51 -0.65
N LEU A 77 -2.41 8.44 -1.13
CA LEU A 77 -0.97 8.46 -1.45
C LEU A 77 -0.68 8.87 -2.90
N ARG A 78 -1.66 8.75 -3.81
CA ARG A 78 -1.50 9.04 -5.24
C ARG A 78 -1.13 10.51 -5.45
N ASN A 79 -0.23 10.76 -6.40
CA ASN A 79 0.24 12.09 -6.82
C ASN A 79 0.98 12.90 -5.75
N ILE A 80 1.31 12.34 -4.58
CA ILE A 80 2.27 12.96 -3.66
C ILE A 80 3.60 13.12 -4.39
N ARG A 81 4.21 14.30 -4.29
CA ARG A 81 5.42 14.66 -5.06
C ARG A 81 6.62 14.80 -4.16
N CYS A 82 7.78 14.39 -4.68
CA CYS A 82 9.07 14.73 -4.11
C CYS A 82 9.96 15.40 -5.18
N PRO A 83 11.14 15.95 -4.82
CA PRO A 83 12.07 16.56 -5.77
C PRO A 83 12.67 15.60 -6.81
N GLU A 84 12.48 14.28 -6.63
CA GLU A 84 13.13 13.23 -7.42
C GLU A 84 12.11 12.34 -8.18
N PRO A 85 11.30 12.91 -9.10
CA PRO A 85 10.33 12.15 -9.87
C PRO A 85 11.02 11.26 -10.92
N CYS A 86 10.37 10.16 -11.30
CA CYS A 86 10.92 9.19 -12.23
C CYS A 86 9.93 8.83 -13.34
N PHE A 87 10.45 8.60 -14.54
CA PHE A 87 9.69 8.16 -15.71
C PHE A 87 10.27 6.83 -16.18
N ILE A 88 9.51 5.75 -16.01
CA ILE A 88 9.97 4.39 -16.33
C ILE A 88 8.89 3.66 -17.10
N ASN A 89 9.27 3.07 -18.24
CA ASN A 89 8.40 2.27 -19.10
C ASN A 89 7.09 2.96 -19.48
N GLY A 90 7.13 4.28 -19.73
CA GLY A 90 5.95 5.09 -20.06
C GLY A 90 5.05 5.47 -18.88
N GLY A 91 5.32 4.93 -17.68
CA GLY A 91 4.68 5.33 -16.43
C GLY A 91 5.44 6.46 -15.72
N LYS A 92 4.70 7.29 -14.98
CA LYS A 92 5.26 8.38 -14.16
C LYS A 92 5.08 8.06 -12.68
N VAL A 93 6.18 8.15 -11.93
CA VAL A 93 6.21 7.99 -10.48
C VAL A 93 6.68 9.30 -9.86
N PHE A 94 5.82 9.93 -9.07
CA PHE A 94 6.08 11.27 -8.54
C PHE A 94 6.89 11.29 -7.23
N SER A 95 6.85 10.20 -6.46
CA SER A 95 7.56 10.05 -5.19
C SER A 95 7.55 8.60 -4.70
N CYS A 96 8.18 8.34 -3.56
CA CYS A 96 8.06 7.07 -2.85
C CYS A 96 6.59 6.77 -2.46
N ALA A 97 5.84 7.77 -1.99
CA ALA A 97 4.44 7.60 -1.62
C ALA A 97 3.55 7.29 -2.84
N ASP A 98 3.75 8.02 -3.95
CA ASP A 98 3.03 7.77 -5.19
C ASP A 98 3.36 6.39 -5.78
N ALA A 99 4.61 5.94 -5.65
CA ALA A 99 4.99 4.58 -6.05
C ALA A 99 4.28 3.51 -5.19
N VAL A 100 4.11 3.76 -3.90
CA VAL A 100 3.32 2.88 -3.02
C VAL A 100 1.86 2.88 -3.45
N ALA A 101 1.26 4.03 -3.76
CA ALA A 101 -0.10 4.11 -4.29
C ALA A 101 -0.30 3.24 -5.55
N GLN A 102 0.62 3.34 -6.50
CA GLN A 102 0.60 2.53 -7.73
C GLN A 102 0.79 1.03 -7.45
N ALA A 103 1.52 0.68 -6.39
CA ALA A 103 1.66 -0.70 -5.94
C ALA A 103 0.35 -1.24 -5.38
N LEU A 104 -0.28 -0.48 -4.48
CA LEU A 104 -1.51 -0.87 -3.79
C LEU A 104 -2.67 -1.06 -4.77
N GLN A 105 -2.78 -0.23 -5.81
CA GLN A 105 -3.79 -0.36 -6.86
C GLN A 105 -3.74 -1.69 -7.63
N LYS A 106 -2.61 -2.40 -7.64
CA LYS A 106 -2.54 -3.73 -8.27
C LYS A 106 -3.31 -4.80 -7.50
N PHE A 107 -3.66 -4.52 -6.25
CA PHE A 107 -4.44 -5.42 -5.39
C PHE A 107 -5.94 -5.15 -5.43
N ASP A 108 -6.35 -4.04 -6.06
CA ASP A 108 -7.76 -3.73 -6.39
C ASP A 108 -8.35 -4.73 -7.40
N ILE A 109 -7.49 -5.36 -8.22
CA ILE A 109 -7.88 -6.27 -9.31
C ILE A 109 -7.81 -7.76 -8.90
N LEU A 110 -7.80 -8.07 -7.60
CA LEU A 110 -8.02 -9.46 -7.16
C LEU A 110 -9.52 -9.66 -6.98
N PRO A 111 -10.20 -10.41 -7.88
CA PRO A 111 -11.63 -10.66 -7.73
C PRO A 111 -11.83 -11.58 -6.53
N GLY A 112 -12.56 -11.12 -5.53
CA GLY A 112 -12.97 -11.96 -4.41
C GLY A 112 -13.14 -11.18 -3.11
N ASP A 113 -14.31 -10.57 -2.99
CA ASP A 113 -15.04 -10.36 -1.75
C ASP A 113 -14.49 -9.38 -0.70
N TYR A 114 -15.41 -8.72 0.00
CA TYR A 114 -15.23 -7.80 1.13
C TYR A 114 -14.91 -6.33 0.83
N PHE A 115 -15.82 -5.65 0.13
CA PHE A 115 -16.33 -4.35 0.59
C PHE A 115 -17.75 -4.17 0.04
N GLN A 116 -18.76 -4.69 0.75
CA GLN A 116 -20.10 -4.14 0.61
C GLN A 116 -20.06 -2.77 1.29
N SER A 117 -20.17 -1.70 0.49
CA SER A 117 -20.55 -0.40 1.02
C SER A 117 -21.82 -0.56 1.86
N PRO A 118 -21.99 0.20 2.96
CA PRO A 118 -23.31 0.35 3.55
C PRO A 118 -24.25 0.78 2.43
N LYS A 119 -25.33 0.02 2.23
CA LYS A 119 -26.44 0.49 1.40
C LYS A 119 -26.90 1.79 2.04
N GLU A 120 -26.75 2.90 1.34
CA GLU A 120 -27.50 4.09 1.67
C GLU A 120 -28.97 3.71 1.53
N ASP A 121 -29.62 3.57 2.69
CA ASP A 121 -31.03 3.34 2.77
C ASP A 121 -31.74 4.48 2.05
N THR A 122 -32.44 4.05 1.01
CA THR A 122 -33.41 4.86 0.29
C THR A 122 -34.52 5.20 1.28
N GLU A 123 -34.70 6.47 1.66
CA GLU A 123 -36.04 6.98 1.96
C GLU A 123 -36.14 8.52 2.03
N LYS A 124 -37.00 9.02 1.13
CA LYS A 124 -37.75 10.29 1.09
C LYS A 124 -37.08 11.53 0.49
#